data_AF-A0A5S9NXE6-F1
#
_entry.id   AF-A0A5S9NXE6-F1
#
_cell.length_a   1.000
_cell.length_b   1.000
_cell.length_c   1.000
_cell.angle_alpha   90.00
_cell.angle_beta   90.00
_cell.angle_gamma   90.00
#
_symmetry.space_group_name_H-M   'P 1'
#
loop_
_entity.id
_entity.type
_entity.pdbx_description
1 polymer ?
#
loop_
_entity_poly.entity_id
_entity_poly.type
_entity_poly.pdbx_seq_one_letter_code
_entity_poly.pdbx_strand_id
1 'polypeptide(L)'
;MHGKSQVGEWQKYIKKKLTAHLSAGTLSGIAVLSFVAVYREVFETILFYQSLVSQAGSAQHSVILWGLLSGALLLAVFGWLFIKYSIKLPIAKFLSVTTFILLTLSFILMGKAIAALQEAAVISVSPLPFDITFSWLGIYSTWEGVAAQLTIISLAAGMLRIKSRTKKADNGEEILLSESP
;
A
#
# COMPACT_ATOMS: atom_id res chain seq x y z
N MET A 1 26.62 -19.01 -27.88
CA MET A 1 25.35 -19.68 -27.47
C MET A 1 25.13 -19.54 -25.95
N HIS A 2 24.97 -18.31 -25.43
CA HIS A 2 24.87 -18.06 -23.99
C HIS A 2 23.71 -17.09 -23.71
N GLY A 3 22.75 -17.49 -22.88
CA GLY A 3 21.60 -16.65 -22.51
C GLY A 3 20.44 -17.40 -21.87
N LYS A 4 20.32 -18.72 -22.11
CA LYS A 4 19.22 -19.53 -21.57
C LYS A 4 19.47 -20.10 -20.15
N SER A 5 20.71 -20.06 -19.64
CA SER A 5 21.05 -20.66 -18.33
C SER A 5 20.72 -19.78 -17.12
N GLN A 6 20.69 -18.44 -17.25
CA GLN A 6 20.37 -17.57 -16.11
C GLN A 6 18.87 -17.49 -15.79
N VAL A 7 17.99 -17.68 -16.78
CA VAL A 7 16.54 -17.66 -16.58
C VAL A 7 16.09 -18.91 -15.82
N GLY A 8 16.68 -20.07 -16.12
CA GLY A 8 16.39 -21.33 -15.42
C GLY A 8 16.80 -21.29 -13.95
N GLU A 9 17.95 -20.68 -13.63
CA GLU A 9 18.44 -20.56 -12.26
C GLU A 9 17.64 -19.52 -11.45
N TRP A 10 17.19 -18.42 -12.07
CA TRP A 10 16.29 -17.47 -11.43
C TRP A 10 14.90 -18.06 -11.19
N GLN A 11 14.32 -18.75 -12.17
CA GLN A 11 13.05 -19.47 -11.98
C GLN A 11 13.16 -20.56 -10.93
N LYS A 12 14.29 -21.28 -10.86
CA LYS A 12 14.57 -22.24 -9.78
C LYS A 12 14.72 -21.56 -8.43
N TYR A 13 15.35 -20.39 -8.34
CA TYR A 13 15.47 -19.65 -7.08
C TYR A 13 14.10 -19.16 -6.59
N ILE A 14 13.30 -18.59 -7.48
CA ILE A 14 11.92 -18.17 -7.18
C ILE A 14 11.07 -19.40 -6.81
N LYS A 15 11.10 -20.48 -7.61
CA LYS A 15 10.42 -21.73 -7.26
C LYS A 15 10.91 -22.29 -5.93
N LYS A 16 12.21 -22.34 -5.67
CA LYS A 16 12.75 -22.92 -4.43
C LYS A 16 12.35 -22.08 -3.21
N LYS A 17 12.36 -20.74 -3.31
CA LYS A 17 11.90 -19.85 -2.23
C LYS A 17 10.37 -19.82 -2.09
N LEU A 18 9.61 -19.96 -3.19
CA LEU A 18 8.16 -20.17 -3.14
C LEU A 18 7.86 -21.54 -2.53
N THR A 19 8.32 -22.63 -3.13
CA THR A 19 8.00 -24.01 -2.76
C THR A 19 8.55 -24.41 -1.39
N ALA A 20 9.68 -23.87 -0.93
CA ALA A 20 10.19 -24.15 0.43
C ALA A 20 9.35 -23.49 1.56
N HIS A 21 8.48 -22.53 1.23
CA HIS A 21 7.61 -21.84 2.19
C HIS A 21 6.12 -21.86 1.80
N LEU A 22 5.74 -22.49 0.68
CA LEU A 22 4.36 -22.72 0.28
C LEU A 22 3.81 -23.94 1.02
N SER A 23 3.57 -23.80 2.33
CA SER A 23 2.52 -24.59 2.97
C SER A 23 1.16 -24.11 2.43
N ALA A 24 0.10 -24.92 2.59
CA ALA A 24 -1.26 -24.53 2.18
C ALA A 24 -1.69 -23.13 2.69
N GLY A 25 -1.11 -22.67 3.81
CA GLY A 25 -1.36 -21.34 4.39
C GLY A 25 -0.73 -20.16 3.62
N THR A 26 0.36 -20.37 2.89
CA THR A 26 1.00 -19.28 2.12
C THR A 26 0.26 -19.03 0.79
N LEU A 27 -0.30 -20.08 0.17
CA LEU A 27 -1.10 -19.91 -1.06
C LEU A 27 -2.42 -19.17 -0.77
N SER A 28 -3.09 -19.50 0.33
CA SER A 28 -4.28 -18.75 0.77
C SER A 28 -3.95 -17.31 1.13
N GLY A 29 -2.81 -17.06 1.80
CA GLY A 29 -2.32 -15.71 2.08
C GLY A 29 -2.10 -14.87 0.81
N ILE A 30 -1.47 -15.45 -0.23
CA ILE A 30 -1.27 -14.77 -1.52
C ILE A 30 -2.60 -14.53 -2.24
N ALA A 31 -3.54 -15.48 -2.18
CA ALA A 31 -4.87 -15.32 -2.79
C ALA A 31 -5.65 -14.18 -2.12
N VAL A 32 -5.71 -14.16 -0.78
CA VAL A 32 -6.37 -13.08 -0.02
C VAL A 32 -5.70 -11.75 -0.27
N LEU A 33 -4.37 -11.69 -0.24
CA LEU A 33 -3.62 -10.46 -0.51
C LEU A 33 -3.92 -9.92 -1.92
N SER A 34 -3.95 -10.79 -2.93
CA SER A 34 -4.26 -10.40 -4.31
C SER A 34 -5.70 -9.93 -4.44
N PHE A 35 -6.65 -10.63 -3.80
CA PHE A 35 -8.05 -10.25 -3.79
C PHE A 35 -8.26 -8.87 -3.15
N VAL A 36 -7.71 -8.64 -1.94
CA VAL A 36 -7.81 -7.35 -1.24
C VAL A 36 -7.17 -6.23 -2.05
N ALA A 37 -6.02 -6.47 -2.68
CA ALA A 37 -5.34 -5.48 -3.49
C ALA A 37 -6.18 -5.06 -4.72
N VAL A 38 -6.75 -6.03 -5.45
CA VAL A 38 -7.61 -5.75 -6.61
C VAL A 38 -8.92 -5.08 -6.18
N TYR A 39 -9.56 -5.60 -5.12
CA TYR A 39 -10.79 -5.03 -4.59
C TYR A 39 -10.61 -3.56 -4.17
N ARG A 40 -9.54 -3.23 -3.44
CA ARG A 40 -9.23 -1.85 -3.03
C ARG A 40 -9.09 -0.91 -4.22
N GLU A 41 -8.33 -1.32 -5.23
CA GLU A 41 -8.09 -0.48 -6.41
C GLU A 41 -9.37 -0.24 -7.22
N VAL A 42 -10.20 -1.28 -7.40
CA VAL A 42 -11.51 -1.18 -8.06
C VAL A 42 -12.45 -0.29 -7.26
N PHE A 43 -12.47 -0.44 -5.93
CA PHE A 43 -13.30 0.37 -5.04
C PHE A 43 -12.95 1.85 -5.09
N GLU A 44 -11.66 2.19 -4.96
CA GLU A 44 -11.17 3.57 -5.07
C GLU A 44 -11.50 4.17 -6.45
N THR A 45 -11.33 3.39 -7.52
CA THR A 45 -11.68 3.83 -8.88
C THR A 45 -13.18 4.12 -9.01
N ILE A 46 -14.05 3.22 -8.54
CA ILE A 46 -15.50 3.42 -8.61
C ILE A 46 -15.92 4.67 -7.81
N LEU A 47 -15.45 4.82 -6.58
CA LEU A 47 -15.77 6.00 -5.75
C LEU A 47 -15.26 7.30 -6.38
N PHE A 48 -14.06 7.28 -6.97
CA PHE A 48 -13.52 8.43 -7.68
C PHE A 48 -14.39 8.80 -8.88
N TYR A 49 -14.79 7.84 -9.71
CA TYR A 49 -15.68 8.11 -10.85
C TYR A 49 -17.07 8.56 -10.40
N GLN A 50 -17.62 7.99 -9.33
CA GLN A 50 -18.90 8.46 -8.77
C GLN A 50 -18.80 9.93 -8.32
N SER A 51 -17.73 10.27 -7.60
CA SER A 51 -17.46 11.65 -7.17
C SER A 51 -17.28 12.58 -8.37
N LEU A 52 -16.55 12.15 -9.41
CA LEU A 52 -16.30 12.94 -10.61
C LEU A 52 -17.58 13.19 -11.41
N VAL A 53 -18.42 12.16 -11.58
CA VAL A 53 -19.70 12.27 -12.27
C VAL A 53 -20.68 13.13 -11.47
N SER A 54 -20.72 13.00 -10.14
CA SER A 54 -21.60 13.84 -9.29
C SER A 54 -21.27 15.33 -9.35
N GLN A 55 -20.02 15.68 -9.66
CA GLN A 55 -19.55 17.06 -9.78
C GLN A 55 -19.62 17.57 -11.22
N ALA A 56 -19.81 16.70 -12.21
CA ALA A 56 -19.79 17.06 -13.62
C ALA A 56 -21.18 17.40 -14.17
N GLY A 57 -21.24 18.39 -15.06
CA GLY A 57 -22.47 18.73 -15.78
C GLY A 57 -22.87 17.64 -16.79
N SER A 58 -24.14 17.63 -17.21
CA SER A 58 -24.68 16.66 -18.17
C SER A 58 -23.89 16.59 -19.49
N ALA A 59 -23.39 17.73 -19.97
CA ALA A 59 -22.57 17.81 -21.19
C ALA A 59 -21.15 17.20 -21.05
N GLN A 60 -20.66 16.97 -19.83
CA GLN A 60 -19.29 16.51 -19.56
C GLN A 60 -19.19 14.98 -19.33
N HIS A 61 -20.33 14.29 -19.25
CA HIS A 61 -20.36 12.84 -19.02
C HIS A 61 -19.66 12.04 -20.13
N SER A 62 -19.77 12.50 -21.39
CA SER A 62 -19.09 11.89 -22.52
C SER A 62 -17.56 11.99 -22.39
N VAL A 63 -17.05 13.11 -21.87
CA VAL A 63 -15.62 13.33 -21.66
C VAL A 63 -15.08 12.41 -20.57
N ILE A 64 -15.84 12.18 -19.50
CA ILE A 64 -15.48 11.25 -18.41
C ILE A 64 -15.33 9.81 -18.95
N LEU A 65 -16.25 9.37 -19.81
CA LEU A 65 -16.18 8.05 -20.45
C LEU A 65 -14.94 7.89 -21.34
N TRP A 66 -14.63 8.89 -22.17
CA TRP A 66 -13.41 8.88 -22.99
C TRP A 66 -12.13 8.90 -22.14
N GLY A 67 -12.16 9.60 -21.01
CA GLY A 67 -11.08 9.58 -20.01
C GLY A 67 -10.88 8.17 -19.42
N LEU A 68 -11.95 7.49 -19.04
CA LEU A 68 -11.90 6.09 -18.57
C LEU A 68 -11.29 5.15 -19.62
N LEU A 69 -11.79 5.21 -20.86
CA LEU A 69 -11.33 4.32 -21.92
C LEU A 69 -9.86 4.55 -22.26
N SER A 70 -9.43 5.80 -22.37
CA SER A 70 -8.03 6.15 -22.63
C SER A 70 -7.11 5.76 -21.48
N GLY A 71 -7.53 5.99 -20.23
CA GLY A 71 -6.80 5.54 -19.04
C GLY A 71 -6.66 4.01 -18.96
N ALA A 72 -7.74 3.28 -19.22
CA ALA A 72 -7.74 1.81 -19.25
C ALA A 72 -6.80 1.26 -20.35
N LEU A 73 -6.81 1.87 -21.54
CA LEU A 73 -5.90 1.52 -22.63
C LEU A 73 -4.44 1.75 -22.21
N LEU A 74 -4.13 2.90 -21.63
CA LEU A 74 -2.78 3.22 -21.15
C LEU A 74 -2.32 2.24 -20.08
N LEU A 75 -3.17 1.92 -19.10
CA LEU A 75 -2.87 0.93 -18.05
C LEU A 75 -2.63 -0.46 -18.64
N ALA A 76 -3.39 -0.89 -19.65
CA ALA A 76 -3.16 -2.16 -20.33
C ALA A 76 -1.79 -2.18 -21.03
N VAL A 77 -1.40 -1.09 -21.70
CA VAL A 77 -0.09 -0.93 -22.32
C VAL A 77 1.03 -1.00 -21.29
N PHE A 78 0.91 -0.29 -20.16
CA PHE A 78 1.90 -0.34 -19.08
C PHE A 78 1.97 -1.70 -18.42
N GLY A 79 0.83 -2.36 -18.18
CA GLY A 79 0.77 -3.72 -17.65
C GLY A 79 1.50 -4.71 -18.57
N TRP A 80 1.24 -4.63 -19.87
CA TRP A 80 1.95 -5.44 -20.86
C TRP A 80 3.46 -5.12 -20.89
N LEU A 81 3.83 -3.85 -20.78
CA LEU A 81 5.23 -3.42 -20.71
C LEU A 81 5.93 -4.01 -19.49
N PHE A 82 5.29 -3.99 -18.32
CA PHE A 82 5.86 -4.58 -17.10
C PHE A 82 6.05 -6.09 -17.23
N ILE A 83 5.08 -6.80 -17.81
CA ILE A 83 5.21 -8.25 -18.06
C ILE A 83 6.36 -8.52 -19.03
N LYS A 84 6.46 -7.74 -20.13
CA LYS A 84 7.46 -7.94 -21.18
C LYS A 84 8.87 -7.58 -20.75
N TYR A 85 9.06 -6.47 -20.06
CA TYR A 85 10.38 -5.95 -19.73
C TYR A 85 10.88 -6.44 -18.38
N SER A 86 10.05 -7.12 -17.58
CA SER A 86 10.38 -7.78 -16.30
C SER A 86 11.49 -7.04 -15.56
N ILE A 87 11.29 -5.71 -15.42
CA ILE A 87 12.33 -4.78 -15.04
C ILE A 87 12.84 -5.29 -13.70
N LYS A 88 14.14 -5.56 -13.61
CA LYS A 88 14.81 -6.04 -12.39
C LYS A 88 14.81 -4.93 -11.34
N LEU A 89 13.64 -4.55 -10.88
CA LEU A 89 13.46 -3.61 -9.80
C LEU A 89 13.91 -4.32 -8.52
N PRO A 90 14.77 -3.69 -7.71
CA PRO A 90 15.10 -4.21 -6.39
C PRO A 90 13.82 -4.20 -5.54
N ILE A 91 13.12 -5.33 -5.52
CA ILE A 91 11.78 -5.51 -4.91
C ILE A 91 11.76 -4.97 -3.48
N ALA A 92 12.84 -5.20 -2.73
CA ALA A 92 12.97 -4.72 -1.36
C ALA A 92 12.96 -3.17 -1.25
N LYS A 93 13.61 -2.45 -2.18
CA LYS A 93 13.61 -0.98 -2.19
C LYS A 93 12.27 -0.45 -2.66
N PHE A 94 11.70 -1.04 -3.71
CA PHE A 94 10.39 -0.64 -4.24
C PHE A 94 9.31 -0.77 -3.16
N LEU A 95 9.21 -1.94 -2.53
CA LEU A 95 8.24 -2.15 -1.45
C LEU A 95 8.48 -1.21 -0.27
N SER A 96 9.73 -0.95 0.12
CA SER A 96 10.01 -0.02 1.23
C SER A 96 9.53 1.40 0.93
N VAL A 97 9.73 1.90 -0.29
CA VAL A 97 9.28 3.24 -0.70
C VAL A 97 7.75 3.26 -0.74
N THR A 98 7.12 2.26 -1.39
CA THR A 98 5.66 2.17 -1.46
C THR A 98 5.03 2.06 -0.07
N THR A 99 5.59 1.30 0.87
CA THR A 99 5.10 1.23 2.25
C THR A 99 5.14 2.59 2.93
N PHE A 100 6.21 3.37 2.75
CA PHE A 100 6.30 4.71 3.34
C PHE A 100 5.25 5.66 2.76
N ILE A 101 5.02 5.61 1.45
CA ILE A 101 3.97 6.37 0.77
C ILE A 101 2.59 5.96 1.29
N LEU A 102 2.30 4.66 1.37
CA LEU A 102 1.01 4.15 1.85
C LEU A 102 0.76 4.49 3.33
N LEU A 103 1.77 4.46 4.19
CA LEU A 103 1.64 4.90 5.58
C LEU A 103 1.30 6.39 5.68
N THR A 104 1.95 7.21 4.86
CA THR A 104 1.69 8.65 4.79
C THR A 104 0.27 8.91 4.29
N LEU A 105 -0.16 8.24 3.23
CA LEU A 105 -1.53 8.36 2.71
C LEU A 105 -2.56 7.86 3.71
N SER A 106 -2.30 6.75 4.40
CA SER A 106 -3.19 6.22 5.44
C SER A 106 -3.40 7.24 6.56
N PHE A 107 -2.33 7.92 7.01
CA PHE A 107 -2.42 9.00 7.99
C PHE A 107 -3.33 10.16 7.52
N ILE A 108 -3.13 10.62 6.28
CA ILE A 108 -3.91 11.73 5.70
C ILE A 108 -5.37 11.34 5.51
N LEU A 109 -5.62 10.17 4.93
CA LEU A 109 -6.97 9.66 4.65
C LEU A 109 -7.74 9.37 5.93
N MET A 110 -7.10 8.88 6.98
CA MET A 110 -7.76 8.65 8.27
C MET A 110 -8.29 9.96 8.86
N GLY A 111 -7.48 11.01 8.84
CA GLY A 111 -7.90 12.33 9.30
C GLY A 111 -9.09 12.89 8.51
N LYS A 112 -9.04 12.76 7.18
CA LYS A 112 -10.16 13.14 6.30
C LYS A 112 -11.41 12.28 6.49
N ALA A 113 -11.25 10.98 6.74
CA ALA A 113 -12.36 10.07 6.98
C ALA A 113 -13.09 10.41 8.29
N ILE A 114 -12.35 10.68 9.37
CA ILE A 114 -12.94 11.14 10.63
C ILE A 114 -13.66 12.47 10.44
N ALA A 115 -13.05 13.45 9.75
CA ALA A 115 -13.70 14.72 9.46
C ALA A 115 -15.01 14.53 8.64
N ALA A 116 -15.00 13.68 7.62
CA ALA A 116 -16.19 13.38 6.83
C ALA A 116 -17.30 12.72 7.67
N LEU A 117 -16.95 11.82 8.61
CA LEU A 117 -17.91 11.23 9.54
C LEU A 117 -18.48 12.24 10.54
N GLN A 118 -17.68 13.23 10.94
CA GLN A 118 -18.10 14.36 11.78
C GLN A 118 -19.05 15.29 11.03
N GLU A 119 -18.73 15.62 9.78
CA GLU A 119 -19.61 16.40 8.89
C GLU A 119 -20.95 15.69 8.62
N ALA A 120 -20.92 14.36 8.51
CA ALA A 120 -22.12 13.53 8.39
C ALA A 120 -22.87 13.30 9.72
N ALA A 121 -22.42 13.90 10.83
CA ALA A 121 -22.97 13.74 12.18
C ALA A 121 -23.05 12.28 12.68
N VAL A 122 -22.20 11.39 12.15
CA VAL A 122 -22.14 9.97 12.55
C VAL A 122 -21.35 9.79 13.85
N ILE A 123 -20.32 10.62 14.05
CA ILE A 123 -19.48 10.61 15.25
C ILE A 123 -19.46 11.99 15.91
N SER A 124 -19.30 12.01 17.23
CA SER A 124 -19.24 13.26 18.00
C SER A 124 -18.00 14.08 17.65
N VAL A 125 -18.11 15.40 17.84
CA VAL A 125 -17.05 16.36 17.59
C VAL A 125 -16.57 16.91 18.93
N SER A 126 -15.40 16.49 19.37
CA SER A 126 -14.77 17.01 20.58
C SER A 126 -13.59 17.90 20.19
N PRO A 127 -13.77 19.23 20.10
CA PRO A 127 -12.71 20.13 19.69
C PRO A 127 -11.56 20.16 20.70
N LEU A 128 -10.35 20.27 20.18
CA LEU A 128 -9.13 20.47 20.97
C LEU A 128 -9.07 21.92 21.47
N PRO A 129 -8.41 22.17 22.62
CA PRO A 129 -8.25 23.52 23.17
C PRO A 129 -7.29 24.41 22.35
N PHE A 130 -6.68 23.89 21.28
CA PHE A 130 -5.77 24.60 20.40
C PHE A 130 -6.21 24.42 18.94
N ASP A 131 -6.26 25.52 18.19
CA ASP A 131 -6.61 25.54 16.77
C ASP A 131 -5.39 25.19 15.90
N ILE A 132 -5.15 23.89 15.72
CA ILE A 132 -4.15 23.35 14.80
C ILE A 132 -4.88 22.62 13.68
N THR A 133 -4.95 23.23 12.50
CA THR A 133 -5.58 22.63 11.32
C THR A 133 -4.63 22.63 10.13
N PHE A 134 -4.48 21.46 9.51
CA PHE A 134 -3.76 21.29 8.26
C PHE A 134 -4.60 20.43 7.32
N SER A 135 -5.46 21.09 6.54
CA SER A 135 -6.45 20.43 5.66
C SER A 135 -5.82 19.50 4.62
N TRP A 136 -4.60 19.79 4.18
CA TRP A 136 -3.86 18.95 3.25
C TRP A 136 -3.33 17.65 3.89
N LEU A 137 -2.98 17.72 5.18
CA LEU A 137 -2.47 16.59 5.96
C LEU A 137 -3.59 15.82 6.68
N GLY A 138 -4.83 16.28 6.54
CA GLY A 138 -6.00 15.72 7.23
C GLY A 138 -5.97 15.95 8.75
N ILE A 139 -5.18 16.91 9.25
CA ILE A 139 -5.15 17.22 10.68
C ILE A 139 -6.25 18.23 10.95
N TYR A 140 -7.24 17.82 11.75
CA TYR A 140 -8.31 18.66 12.27
C TYR A 140 -8.17 18.74 13.79
N SER A 141 -8.59 19.85 14.39
CA SER A 141 -8.50 20.09 15.84
C SER A 141 -9.57 19.31 16.62
N THR A 142 -9.64 17.99 16.43
CA THR A 142 -10.58 17.09 17.12
C THR A 142 -9.83 15.95 17.81
N TRP A 143 -10.28 15.57 19.02
CA TRP A 143 -9.66 14.48 19.78
C TRP A 143 -9.77 13.14 19.05
N GLU A 144 -10.91 12.89 18.40
CA GLU A 144 -11.17 11.66 17.65
C GLU A 144 -10.19 11.53 16.46
N GLY A 145 -9.96 12.62 15.74
CA GLY A 145 -9.03 12.65 14.59
C GLY A 145 -7.59 12.42 15.01
N VAL A 146 -7.14 13.11 16.07
CA VAL A 146 -5.78 12.96 16.60
C VAL A 146 -5.55 11.56 17.17
N ALA A 147 -6.49 11.00 17.93
CA ALA A 147 -6.37 9.65 18.48
C ALA A 147 -6.27 8.58 17.37
N ALA A 148 -7.09 8.71 16.32
CA ALA A 148 -7.04 7.84 15.15
C ALA A 148 -5.67 7.91 14.43
N GLN A 149 -5.17 9.11 14.18
CA GLN A 149 -3.89 9.34 13.54
C GLN A 149 -2.69 8.86 14.39
N LEU A 150 -2.73 9.05 15.71
CA LEU A 150 -1.73 8.52 16.64
C LEU A 150 -1.68 6.99 16.65
N THR A 151 -2.82 6.34 16.45
CA THR A 151 -2.89 4.88 16.33
C THR A 151 -2.08 4.39 15.12
N ILE A 152 -2.21 5.06 13.96
CA ILE A 152 -1.43 4.75 12.75
C ILE A 152 0.06 4.93 13.00
N ILE A 153 0.47 6.04 13.63
CA ILE A 153 1.87 6.30 13.98
C ILE A 153 2.40 5.22 14.92
N SER A 154 1.63 4.82 15.92
CA SER A 154 2.01 3.81 16.90
C SER A 154 2.20 2.44 16.25
N LEU A 155 1.31 2.04 15.33
CA LEU A 155 1.43 0.81 14.55
C LEU A 155 2.66 0.84 13.62
N ALA A 156 2.89 1.96 12.93
CA ALA A 156 4.06 2.15 12.09
C ALA A 156 5.37 2.03 12.90
N ALA A 157 5.44 2.69 14.06
CA ALA A 157 6.58 2.59 14.97
C ALA A 157 6.77 1.16 15.51
N GLY A 158 5.68 0.46 15.83
CA GLY A 158 5.70 -0.95 16.23
C GLY A 158 6.32 -1.86 15.15
N MET A 159 5.88 -1.71 13.90
CA MET A 159 6.44 -2.46 12.76
C MET A 159 7.93 -2.22 12.56
N LEU A 160 8.38 -0.97 12.67
CA LEU A 160 9.81 -0.63 12.53
C LEU A 160 10.66 -1.23 13.67
N ARG A 161 10.14 -1.27 14.89
CA ARG A 161 10.83 -1.89 16.04
C ARG A 161 10.96 -3.41 15.89
N ILE A 162 9.92 -4.11 15.43
CA ILE A 162 9.98 -5.56 15.20
C ILE A 162 11.05 -5.91 14.17
N LYS A 163 11.08 -5.18 13.05
CA LYS A 163 12.11 -5.34 12.01
C LYS A 163 13.53 -5.17 12.54
N SER A 164 13.75 -4.24 13.47
CA SER A 164 15.07 -4.02 14.10
C SER A 164 15.50 -5.16 15.03
N ARG A 165 14.56 -5.84 15.69
CA ARG A 165 14.83 -6.97 16.59
C ARG A 165 15.19 -8.24 15.83
N THR A 166 14.47 -8.55 14.75
CA THR A 166 14.76 -9.73 13.92
C THR A 166 16.14 -9.63 13.28
N LYS A 167 16.53 -8.44 12.80
CA LYS A 167 17.86 -8.20 12.23
C LYS A 167 18.99 -8.35 13.28
N LYS A 168 18.74 -7.98 14.54
CA LYS A 168 19.72 -8.11 15.63
C LYS A 168 19.88 -9.55 16.12
N ALA A 169 18.83 -10.36 16.09
CA ALA A 169 18.89 -11.78 16.45
C ALA A 169 19.71 -12.60 15.44
N ASP A 170 19.49 -12.37 14.14
CA ASP A 170 20.20 -13.04 13.04
C ASP A 170 21.71 -12.74 13.07
N ASN A 171 22.08 -11.47 13.28
CA ASN A 171 23.48 -11.06 13.46
C ASN A 171 24.11 -11.60 14.76
N GLY A 172 23.32 -11.97 15.77
CA GLY A 172 23.82 -12.51 17.04
C GLY A 172 24.18 -14.00 16.95
N GLU A 173 23.37 -14.79 16.25
CA GLU A 173 23.67 -16.22 15.99
C GLU A 173 24.90 -16.39 15.09
N GLU A 174 25.09 -15.52 14.08
CA GLU A 174 26.24 -15.59 13.16
C GLU A 174 27.58 -15.34 13.89
N ILE A 175 27.59 -14.46 14.90
CA ILE A 175 28.78 -14.18 15.72
C ILE A 175 29.10 -15.37 16.64
N LEU A 176 28.08 -15.98 17.26
CA LEU A 176 28.27 -17.12 18.17
C LEU A 176 28.77 -18.39 17.45
N LEU A 177 28.37 -18.61 16.20
CA LEU A 177 28.87 -19.72 15.38
C LEU A 177 30.28 -19.48 14.82
N SER A 178 30.75 -18.22 14.80
CA SER A 178 32.12 -17.88 14.38
C SER A 178 33.15 -17.98 15.51
N GLU A 179 32.69 -17.94 16.78
CA GLU A 179 33.53 -18.02 17.97
C GLU A 179 33.51 -19.41 18.65
N SER A 180 32.74 -20.37 18.14
CA SER A 180 32.82 -21.78 18.58
C SER A 180 34.07 -22.46 17.99
N PRO A 181 34.99 -22.97 18.83
CA PRO A 181 36.29 -23.53 18.41
C PRO A 181 36.19 -24.87 17.66
#